data_AF-A0A8J9ZIA5-F1
#
_entry.id   AF-A0A8J9ZIA5-F1
#
_cell.length_a   1.000
_cell.length_b   1.000
_cell.length_c   1.000
_cell.angle_alpha   90.00
_cell.angle_beta   90.00
_cell.angle_gamma   90.00
#
_symmetry.space_group_name_H-M   'P 1'
#
loop_
_entity.id
_entity.type
_entity.pdbx_description
1 polymer ?
#
loop_
_entity_poly.entity_id
_entity_poly.type
_entity_poly.pdbx_seq_one_letter_code
_entity_poly.pdbx_strand_id
1 'polypeptide(L)'
;MTFGFQVPFFVVFVSVAVWLVAVQPCQSQVITGSCNASLGMQNGLIENDQINASSYNRTGYEGWRARLYGDRAWWMAMGDTDRWIQVDFKSRAPRTVTGIQTQGLWGGWVTSYTVSYSNDSVDWTMYGGGQILAGNTNGGNDTIQHDFTPPLVTTFLRVNVQTWNGQIARIRMELLGCDGIDDCTPEPCANGATCLDELDTYTCVCAPGYTGNNCSIGGGLGASAVVGILLGILCFLSLVAILVYCLKRRFLSRTQIHAEIAPEAAGNEQT
;
A
#
# COMPACT_ATOMS: atom_id res chain seq x y z
N MET A 1 -29.76 -67.93 17.52
CA MET A 1 -30.32 -66.82 16.72
C MET A 1 -29.17 -65.84 16.51
N THR A 2 -28.32 -66.09 15.51
CA THR A 2 -28.36 -65.58 14.12
C THR A 2 -27.69 -64.21 13.97
N PHE A 3 -26.58 -64.22 13.20
CA PHE A 3 -26.01 -63.25 12.24
C PHE A 3 -26.07 -61.73 12.56
N GLY A 4 -25.11 -60.89 12.21
CA GLY A 4 -23.98 -60.96 11.28
C GLY A 4 -23.29 -59.59 11.31
N PHE A 5 -21.99 -59.54 11.03
CA PHE A 5 -21.39 -59.00 9.81
C PHE A 5 -20.57 -57.73 10.07
N GLN A 6 -19.35 -57.79 9.54
CA GLN A 6 -18.22 -56.88 9.63
C GLN A 6 -18.21 -55.99 8.40
N VAL A 7 -17.90 -54.69 8.54
CA VAL A 7 -16.97 -53.92 7.68
C VAL A 7 -16.78 -52.49 8.22
N PRO A 8 -15.53 -52.02 8.41
CA PRO A 8 -15.24 -50.59 8.49
C PRO A 8 -15.13 -50.01 7.08
N PHE A 9 -15.92 -48.98 6.79
CA PHE A 9 -15.82 -48.20 5.56
C PHE A 9 -14.49 -47.42 5.53
N PHE A 10 -13.50 -47.92 4.81
CA PHE A 10 -12.45 -47.08 4.23
C PHE A 10 -13.03 -46.40 2.99
N VAL A 11 -13.46 -45.15 3.13
CA VAL A 11 -13.69 -44.30 1.96
C VAL A 11 -12.34 -43.74 1.53
N VAL A 12 -11.78 -44.36 0.49
CA VAL A 12 -10.66 -43.82 -0.27
C VAL A 12 -11.19 -42.62 -1.05
N PHE A 13 -11.00 -41.41 -0.53
CA PHE A 13 -11.09 -40.22 -1.37
C PHE A 13 -9.83 -40.14 -2.22
N VAL A 14 -9.94 -40.61 -3.47
CA VAL A 14 -8.99 -40.28 -4.54
C VAL A 14 -9.07 -38.77 -4.72
N SER A 15 -8.10 -38.05 -4.19
CA SER A 15 -7.93 -36.61 -4.42
C SER A 15 -7.54 -36.41 -5.88
N VAL A 16 -8.53 -36.20 -6.74
CA VAL A 16 -8.30 -35.57 -8.04
C VAL A 16 -7.83 -34.16 -7.74
N ALA A 17 -6.52 -33.94 -7.81
CA ALA A 17 -5.91 -32.62 -7.74
C ALA A 17 -6.30 -31.84 -9.00
N VAL A 18 -7.50 -31.26 -8.96
CA VAL A 18 -7.86 -30.16 -9.84
C VAL A 18 -6.97 -29.01 -9.40
N TRP A 19 -5.97 -28.69 -10.22
CA TRP A 19 -5.24 -27.42 -10.14
C TRP A 19 -6.21 -26.29 -10.50
N LEU A 20 -7.14 -25.99 -9.60
CA LEU A 20 -7.65 -24.64 -9.48
C LEU A 20 -6.45 -23.84 -8.98
N VAL A 21 -5.72 -23.23 -9.92
CA VAL A 21 -4.96 -22.02 -9.60
C VAL A 21 -6.01 -21.07 -9.07
N ALA A 22 -6.19 -21.05 -7.75
CA ALA A 22 -6.77 -19.92 -7.08
C ALA A 22 -5.80 -18.78 -7.40
N VAL A 23 -6.09 -18.07 -8.50
CA VAL A 23 -5.72 -16.66 -8.60
C VAL A 23 -6.51 -16.05 -7.47
N GLN A 24 -5.93 -16.11 -6.27
CA GLN A 24 -6.41 -15.34 -5.17
C GLN A 24 -6.35 -13.91 -5.73
N PRO A 25 -7.48 -13.23 -5.97
CA PRO A 25 -7.40 -11.82 -6.25
C PRO A 25 -6.56 -11.27 -5.11
N CYS A 26 -5.55 -10.47 -5.43
CA CYS A 26 -4.95 -9.61 -4.44
C CYS A 26 -6.13 -8.81 -3.90
N GLN A 27 -6.74 -9.29 -2.82
CA GLN A 27 -7.71 -8.55 -2.06
C GLN A 27 -6.85 -7.44 -1.50
N SER A 28 -6.78 -6.31 -2.24
CA SER A 28 -6.49 -5.02 -1.65
C SER A 28 -7.42 -4.98 -0.46
N GLN A 29 -6.86 -5.16 0.73
CA GLN A 29 -7.59 -4.94 1.95
C GLN A 29 -8.28 -3.59 1.75
N VAL A 30 -9.60 -3.56 1.87
CA VAL A 30 -10.32 -2.30 1.95
C VAL A 30 -9.77 -1.66 3.21
N ILE A 31 -8.77 -0.78 3.07
CA ILE A 31 -8.36 0.11 4.13
C ILE A 31 -9.48 1.13 4.21
N THR A 32 -10.58 0.79 4.89
CA THR A 32 -11.37 1.82 5.55
C THR A 32 -10.37 2.55 6.44
N GLY A 33 -10.11 3.83 6.13
CA GLY A 33 -9.07 4.66 6.72
C GLY A 33 -8.92 4.46 8.21
N SER A 34 -7.95 3.63 8.62
CA SER A 34 -7.50 3.66 10.00
C SER A 34 -6.85 5.03 10.18
N CYS A 35 -7.38 5.83 11.11
CA CYS A 35 -6.85 7.15 11.42
C CYS A 35 -5.49 7.05 12.13
N ASN A 36 -4.50 6.54 11.42
CA ASN A 36 -3.15 6.28 11.90
C ASN A 36 -2.14 6.28 10.74
N ALA A 37 -2.48 6.96 9.65
CA ALA A 37 -1.61 7.12 8.50
C ALA A 37 -0.60 8.26 8.75
N SER A 38 0.51 8.27 8.02
CA SER A 38 1.47 9.39 8.07
C SER A 38 0.81 10.68 7.60
N LEU A 39 0.90 11.75 8.39
CA LEU A 39 0.31 13.06 8.07
C LEU A 39 1.17 13.89 7.10
N GLY A 40 2.42 13.49 6.87
CA GLY A 40 3.17 13.98 5.71
C GLY A 40 4.58 14.48 5.98
N MET A 41 5.14 14.24 7.17
CA MET A 41 6.49 14.70 7.46
C MET A 41 7.51 13.97 6.59
N GLN A 42 7.46 12.64 6.50
CA GLN A 42 8.43 11.84 5.77
C GLN A 42 8.30 12.00 4.25
N ASN A 43 7.07 11.98 3.73
CA ASN A 43 6.80 11.93 2.29
C ASN A 43 6.72 13.32 1.63
N GLY A 44 6.78 14.40 2.41
CA GLY A 44 6.76 15.77 1.89
C GLY A 44 5.37 16.37 1.69
N LEU A 45 4.28 15.66 2.04
CA LEU A 45 2.93 16.22 1.97
C LEU A 45 2.73 17.40 2.94
N ILE A 46 3.37 17.36 4.11
CA ILE A 46 3.57 18.57 4.91
C ILE A 46 4.75 19.30 4.28
N GLU A 47 4.54 20.49 3.74
CA GLU A 47 5.54 21.29 3.06
C GLU A 47 6.55 21.91 4.04
N ASN A 48 7.65 22.49 3.52
CA ASN A 48 8.71 23.03 4.38
C ASN A 48 8.28 24.29 5.15
N ASP A 49 7.43 25.12 4.56
CA ASP A 49 6.91 26.35 5.18
C ASP A 49 5.87 26.06 6.29
N GLN A 50 5.36 24.83 6.34
CA GLN A 50 4.48 24.33 7.38
C GLN A 50 5.23 23.87 8.63
N ILE A 51 6.56 23.77 8.58
CA ILE A 51 7.37 23.29 9.70
C ILE A 51 8.28 24.42 10.18
N ASN A 52 8.00 24.91 11.39
CA ASN A 52 8.79 25.96 12.03
C ASN A 52 9.35 25.49 13.36
N ALA A 53 10.40 26.12 13.85
CA ALA A 53 10.96 25.85 15.17
C ALA A 53 11.34 27.14 15.88
N SER A 54 11.49 27.06 17.19
CA SER A 54 11.88 28.18 18.04
C SER A 54 13.24 28.78 17.65
N SER A 55 14.19 27.93 17.29
CA SER A 55 15.54 28.31 16.89
C SER A 55 16.18 27.20 16.07
N TYR A 56 17.33 27.47 15.47
CA TYR A 56 18.19 26.42 14.92
C TYR A 56 19.66 26.85 14.99
N ASN A 57 20.56 25.88 15.12
CA ASN A 57 21.98 26.16 15.35
C ASN A 57 22.68 26.76 14.12
N ARG A 58 22.37 26.25 12.91
CA ARG A 58 22.92 26.76 11.64
C ARG A 58 22.09 26.31 10.45
N THR A 59 22.32 26.94 9.30
CA THR A 59 21.70 26.58 8.03
C THR A 59 21.86 25.09 7.72
N GLY A 60 20.79 24.47 7.25
CA GLY A 60 20.68 23.04 7.00
C GLY A 60 20.17 22.22 8.19
N TYR A 61 19.85 22.84 9.33
CA TYR A 61 19.24 22.16 10.49
C TYR A 61 17.99 22.89 11.02
N GLU A 62 17.30 23.58 10.12
CA GLU A 62 16.05 24.26 10.38
C GLU A 62 14.93 23.28 10.77
N GLY A 63 13.78 23.78 11.24
CA GLY A 63 12.64 22.94 11.64
C GLY A 63 12.23 21.92 10.58
N TRP A 64 12.12 22.32 9.31
CA TRP A 64 11.72 21.45 8.19
C TRP A 64 12.68 20.27 7.93
N ARG A 65 13.88 20.26 8.53
CA ARG A 65 14.81 19.11 8.51
C ARG A 65 14.43 18.02 9.50
N ALA A 66 13.44 18.22 10.36
CA ALA A 66 12.97 17.23 11.33
C ALA A 66 12.09 16.13 10.73
N ARG A 67 12.20 15.82 9.44
CA ARG A 67 11.41 14.74 8.83
C ARG A 67 11.96 13.38 9.25
N LEU A 68 11.09 12.44 9.61
CA LEU A 68 11.49 11.06 9.93
C LEU A 68 12.30 10.45 8.77
N TYR A 69 13.37 9.72 9.09
CA TYR A 69 14.34 9.18 8.13
C TYR A 69 15.03 10.22 7.22
N GLY A 70 14.92 11.51 7.54
CA GLY A 70 15.63 12.58 6.83
C GLY A 70 17.15 12.43 6.94
N ASP A 71 17.85 13.03 5.97
CA ASP A 71 19.32 13.11 5.90
C ASP A 71 19.93 13.95 7.03
N ARG A 72 19.11 14.82 7.63
CA ARG A 72 19.44 15.71 8.74
C ARG A 72 18.28 15.70 9.75
N ALA A 73 18.38 16.56 10.75
CA ALA A 73 17.40 16.71 11.81
C ALA A 73 17.22 18.20 12.11
N TRP A 74 16.15 18.57 12.80
CA TRP A 74 16.14 19.86 13.46
C TRP A 74 17.20 19.85 14.56
N TRP A 75 18.05 20.88 14.57
CA TRP A 75 19.08 21.08 15.58
C TRP A 75 18.85 22.41 16.26
N MET A 76 18.31 22.34 17.49
CA MET A 76 18.03 23.49 18.34
C MET A 76 19.28 24.38 18.53
N ALA A 77 19.11 25.70 18.64
CA ALA A 77 20.22 26.60 18.95
C ALA A 77 20.69 26.44 20.41
N MET A 78 21.95 26.80 20.67
CA MET A 78 22.48 26.80 22.04
C MET A 78 21.82 27.89 22.88
N GLY A 79 21.39 27.54 24.09
CA GLY A 79 20.79 28.48 25.02
C GLY A 79 19.32 28.83 24.73
N ASP A 80 18.68 28.13 23.79
CA ASP A 80 17.25 28.28 23.55
C ASP A 80 16.45 27.87 24.80
N THR A 81 15.67 28.81 25.33
CA THR A 81 14.81 28.61 26.50
C THR A 81 13.39 28.22 26.11
N ASP A 82 12.96 28.52 24.88
CA ASP A 82 11.61 28.26 24.37
C ASP A 82 11.64 27.11 23.36
N ARG A 83 11.97 25.91 23.84
CA ARG A 83 12.49 24.82 23.01
C ARG A 83 11.37 24.05 22.31
N TRP A 84 10.95 24.48 21.13
CA TRP A 84 9.87 23.81 20.38
C TRP A 84 10.14 23.68 18.89
N ILE A 85 9.54 22.63 18.32
CA ILE A 85 9.30 22.49 16.89
C ILE A 85 7.79 22.34 16.66
N GLN A 86 7.29 23.03 15.64
CA GLN A 86 5.88 23.16 15.30
C GLN A 86 5.61 22.66 13.89
N VAL A 87 4.47 22.03 13.73
CA VAL A 87 3.82 21.77 12.45
C VAL A 87 2.52 22.57 12.40
N ASP A 88 2.35 23.35 11.34
CA ASP A 88 1.10 23.98 10.92
C ASP A 88 0.51 23.17 9.78
N PHE A 89 -0.58 22.44 10.03
CA PHE A 89 -1.15 21.54 9.02
C PHE A 89 -1.75 22.28 7.83
N LYS A 90 -2.07 23.59 7.94
CA LYS A 90 -2.70 24.41 6.88
C LYS A 90 -3.87 23.73 6.14
N SER A 91 -4.57 22.84 6.82
CA SER A 91 -5.67 22.05 6.26
C SER A 91 -6.99 22.79 6.28
N ARG A 92 -7.96 22.29 5.51
CA ARG A 92 -9.32 22.85 5.42
C ARG A 92 -10.09 22.73 6.74
N ALA A 93 -9.73 21.75 7.58
CA ALA A 93 -10.21 21.59 8.94
C ALA A 93 -9.07 21.16 9.87
N PRO A 94 -9.23 21.28 11.21
CA PRO A 94 -8.30 20.69 12.17
C PRO A 94 -8.16 19.19 11.93
N ARG A 95 -6.92 18.70 11.90
CA ARG A 95 -6.62 17.28 11.67
C ARG A 95 -6.78 16.47 12.95
N THR A 96 -7.09 15.19 12.79
CA THR A 96 -7.04 14.23 13.90
C THR A 96 -5.64 13.63 13.96
N VAL A 97 -4.88 13.96 15.01
CA VAL A 97 -3.55 13.41 15.27
C VAL A 97 -3.66 12.32 16.34
N THR A 98 -3.32 11.10 15.96
CA THR A 98 -3.42 9.91 16.81
C THR A 98 -2.08 9.46 17.37
N GLY A 99 -0.96 9.96 16.85
CA GLY A 99 0.34 9.63 17.41
C GLY A 99 1.48 10.44 16.83
N ILE A 100 2.67 10.17 17.37
CA ILE A 100 3.93 10.75 16.93
C ILE A 100 5.01 9.68 16.93
N GLN A 101 5.83 9.67 15.88
CA GLN A 101 7.05 8.89 15.79
C GLN A 101 8.25 9.83 15.86
N THR A 102 9.30 9.44 16.58
CA THR A 102 10.50 10.27 16.77
C THR A 102 11.78 9.49 16.52
N GLN A 103 12.81 10.19 16.04
CA GLN A 103 14.17 9.72 15.80
C GLN A 103 15.19 10.76 16.25
N GLY A 104 16.37 10.28 16.66
CA GLY A 104 17.53 11.13 16.89
C GLY A 104 18.32 11.41 15.61
N LEU A 105 19.53 11.95 15.77
CA LEU A 105 20.57 11.98 14.72
C LEU A 105 21.94 11.79 15.39
N TRP A 106 22.92 11.22 14.68
CA TRP A 106 24.23 11.00 15.28
C TRP A 106 24.82 12.31 15.83
N GLY A 107 25.28 12.29 17.09
CA GLY A 107 25.77 13.46 17.83
C GLY A 107 24.76 14.12 18.80
N GLY A 108 23.48 13.73 18.78
CA GLY A 108 22.52 14.13 19.82
C GLY A 108 21.08 13.71 19.51
N TRP A 109 20.26 13.55 20.54
CA TRP A 109 18.85 13.16 20.37
C TRP A 109 17.99 13.61 21.56
N VAL A 110 16.72 13.89 21.30
CA VAL A 110 15.74 14.20 22.36
C VAL A 110 15.42 12.93 23.14
N THR A 111 15.52 12.99 24.47
CA THR A 111 15.24 11.88 25.40
C THR A 111 13.91 12.03 26.11
N SER A 112 13.36 13.24 26.20
CA SER A 112 11.97 13.45 26.59
C SER A 112 11.43 14.77 26.06
N TYR A 113 10.12 14.81 25.83
CA TYR A 113 9.41 15.97 25.33
C TYR A 113 7.98 16.01 25.87
N THR A 114 7.35 17.16 25.80
CA THR A 114 5.90 17.33 26.00
C THR A 114 5.28 17.79 24.69
N VAL A 115 3.97 17.58 24.51
CA VAL A 115 3.24 18.01 23.31
C VAL A 115 2.25 19.10 23.69
N SER A 116 2.18 20.15 22.88
CA SER A 116 1.13 21.16 22.94
C SER A 116 0.47 21.32 21.58
N TYR A 117 -0.78 21.76 21.57
CA TYR A 117 -1.57 21.89 20.36
C TYR A 117 -2.50 23.11 20.43
N SER A 118 -2.88 23.62 19.27
CA SER A 118 -3.67 24.85 19.13
C SER A 118 -4.48 24.87 17.83
N ASN A 119 -5.56 25.63 17.79
CA ASN A 119 -6.35 25.86 16.58
C ASN A 119 -6.24 27.29 16.05
N ASP A 120 -5.58 28.18 16.79
CA ASP A 120 -5.45 29.62 16.46
C ASP A 120 -4.01 30.13 16.55
N SER A 121 -3.05 29.26 16.91
CA SER A 121 -1.63 29.57 17.16
C SER A 121 -1.35 30.51 18.35
N VAL A 122 -2.38 30.94 19.08
CA VAL A 122 -2.31 31.87 20.20
C VAL A 122 -2.51 31.14 21.51
N ASP A 123 -3.61 30.41 21.62
CA ASP A 123 -3.97 29.64 22.81
C ASP A 123 -3.49 28.20 22.67
N TRP A 124 -2.59 27.79 23.56
CA TRP A 124 -1.93 26.49 23.52
C TRP A 124 -2.39 25.61 24.66
N THR A 125 -2.84 24.40 24.32
CA THR A 125 -3.21 23.37 25.29
C THR A 125 -2.12 22.32 25.38
N MET A 126 -1.74 21.92 26.59
CA MET A 126 -0.78 20.83 26.82
C MET A 126 -1.50 19.48 26.75
N TYR A 127 -0.98 18.56 25.94
CA TYR A 127 -1.46 17.19 25.92
C TYR A 127 -1.22 16.51 27.28
N GLY A 128 -2.23 15.76 27.76
CA GLY A 128 -2.17 15.07 29.05
C GLY A 128 -1.89 16.00 30.25
N GLY A 129 -2.24 17.29 30.16
CA GLY A 129 -1.92 18.26 31.21
C GLY A 129 -0.43 18.56 31.37
N GLY A 130 0.37 18.33 30.32
CA GLY A 130 1.83 18.48 30.36
C GLY A 130 2.55 17.15 30.59
N GLN A 131 1.94 16.04 30.20
CA GLN A 131 2.54 14.71 30.30
C GLN A 131 3.88 14.66 29.55
N ILE A 132 4.92 14.21 30.24
CA ILE A 132 6.24 13.98 29.66
C ILE A 132 6.24 12.65 28.92
N LEU A 133 6.54 12.69 27.62
CA LEU A 133 6.71 11.54 26.76
C LEU A 133 8.19 11.18 26.65
N ALA A 134 8.48 9.88 26.70
CA ALA A 134 9.84 9.38 26.52
C ALA A 134 10.27 9.50 25.05
N GLY A 135 11.43 10.10 24.81
CA GLY A 135 12.01 10.22 23.47
C GLY A 135 12.90 9.04 23.10
N ASN A 136 13.89 9.31 22.27
CA ASN A 136 14.81 8.31 21.76
C ASN A 136 15.87 7.92 22.79
N THR A 137 16.38 6.69 22.66
CA THR A 137 17.50 6.16 23.46
C THR A 137 18.83 6.23 22.72
N ASN A 138 18.83 6.56 21.43
CA ASN A 138 20.01 6.71 20.59
C ASN A 138 19.81 7.74 19.46
N GLY A 139 20.91 8.11 18.81
CA GLY A 139 20.94 9.04 17.68
C GLY A 139 20.80 8.39 16.30
N GLY A 140 20.41 7.12 16.24
CA GLY A 140 20.28 6.35 15.00
C GLY A 140 18.92 6.54 14.32
N ASN A 141 18.56 5.54 13.52
CA ASN A 141 17.25 5.46 12.85
C ASN A 141 16.22 4.63 13.64
N ASP A 142 16.50 4.35 14.91
CA ASP A 142 15.53 3.68 15.77
C ASP A 142 14.39 4.65 16.08
N THR A 143 13.18 4.22 15.71
CA THR A 143 11.97 5.02 15.85
C THR A 143 11.27 4.67 17.14
N ILE A 144 10.89 5.69 17.91
CA ILE A 144 10.01 5.55 19.08
C ILE A 144 8.66 6.17 18.72
N GLN A 145 7.58 5.40 18.91
CA GLN A 145 6.21 5.85 18.70
C GLN A 145 5.50 6.08 20.04
N HIS A 146 4.72 7.15 20.12
CA HIS A 146 3.73 7.38 21.15
C HIS A 146 2.37 7.62 20.53
N ASP A 147 1.38 6.90 21.02
CA ASP A 147 -0.02 7.09 20.63
C ASP A 147 -0.69 8.09 21.58
N PHE A 148 -1.49 8.99 21.03
CA PHE A 148 -2.25 9.97 21.79
C PHE A 148 -3.61 9.38 22.17
N THR A 149 -3.90 9.39 23.47
CA THR A 149 -5.16 8.91 24.05
C THR A 149 -5.66 9.94 25.06
N PRO A 150 -6.70 10.72 24.73
CA PRO A 150 -7.44 10.72 23.46
C PRO A 150 -6.62 11.32 22.29
N PRO A 151 -7.01 11.02 21.02
CA PRO A 151 -6.48 11.71 19.85
C PRO A 151 -6.65 13.23 19.94
N LEU A 152 -5.75 13.96 19.31
CA LEU A 152 -5.78 15.43 19.24
C LEU A 152 -6.53 15.87 18.00
N VAL A 153 -7.40 16.86 18.11
CA VAL A 153 -8.03 17.52 16.95
C VAL A 153 -7.49 18.94 16.87
N THR A 154 -6.60 19.20 15.91
CA THR A 154 -5.78 20.42 15.93
C THR A 154 -5.28 20.90 14.56
N THR A 155 -5.09 22.21 14.41
CA THR A 155 -4.40 22.83 13.26
C THR A 155 -2.89 22.96 13.47
N PHE A 156 -2.46 23.14 14.72
CA PHE A 156 -1.05 23.31 15.07
C PHE A 156 -0.63 22.31 16.14
N LEU A 157 0.48 21.63 15.92
CA LEU A 157 1.09 20.74 16.92
C LEU A 157 2.52 21.16 17.19
N ARG A 158 2.88 21.28 18.48
CA ARG A 158 4.22 21.56 18.97
C ARG A 158 4.77 20.41 19.77
N VAL A 159 6.00 20.04 19.48
CA VAL A 159 6.85 19.20 20.33
C VAL A 159 7.76 20.12 21.13
N ASN A 160 7.61 20.12 22.44
CA ASN A 160 8.37 20.94 23.37
C ASN A 160 9.45 20.09 24.03
N VAL A 161 10.71 20.33 23.68
CA VAL A 161 11.85 19.52 24.13
C VAL A 161 12.11 19.76 25.62
N GLN A 162 12.19 18.67 26.38
CA GLN A 162 12.47 18.72 27.82
C GLN A 162 13.93 18.35 28.11
N THR A 163 14.35 17.15 27.71
CA THR A 163 15.70 16.61 27.93
C THR A 163 16.27 15.99 26.65
N TRP A 164 17.60 15.93 26.56
CA TRP A 164 18.32 15.35 25.43
C TRP A 164 19.65 14.72 25.84
N ASN A 165 20.15 13.85 24.98
CA ASN A 165 21.52 13.34 25.02
C ASN A 165 22.38 14.04 23.96
N GLY A 166 23.68 14.17 24.24
CA GLY A 166 24.64 14.91 23.43
C GLY A 166 24.74 16.37 23.84
N GLN A 167 25.54 17.14 23.10
CA GLN A 167 25.75 18.55 23.43
C GLN A 167 24.49 19.39 23.25
N ILE A 168 23.64 19.03 22.28
CA ILE A 168 22.43 19.77 21.92
C ILE A 168 21.36 18.79 21.41
N ALA A 169 20.09 19.13 21.64
CA ALA A 169 18.94 18.38 21.15
C ALA A 169 18.88 18.30 19.62
N ARG A 170 18.55 17.11 19.12
CA ARG A 170 18.20 16.88 17.72
C ARG A 170 16.99 15.96 17.64
N ILE A 171 16.12 16.21 16.66
CA ILE A 171 14.93 15.40 16.46
C ILE A 171 14.55 15.33 14.99
N ARG A 172 14.11 14.15 14.60
CA ARG A 172 13.33 13.84 13.39
C ARG A 172 12.02 13.23 13.85
N MET A 173 10.93 13.47 13.13
CA MET A 173 9.60 13.04 13.54
C MET A 173 8.65 12.82 12.37
N GLU A 174 7.63 12.01 12.62
CA GLU A 174 6.42 11.85 11.80
C GLU A 174 5.21 11.98 12.71
N LEU A 175 4.12 12.56 12.19
CA LEU A 175 2.85 12.65 12.88
C LEU A 175 1.89 11.65 12.24
N LEU A 176 1.13 10.93 13.07
CA LEU A 176 0.18 9.92 12.63
C LEU A 176 -1.24 10.43 12.85
N GLY A 177 -2.15 10.09 11.94
CA GLY A 177 -3.51 10.59 12.00
C GLY A 177 -4.32 10.39 10.72
N CYS A 178 -5.29 11.27 10.53
CA CYS A 178 -6.13 11.39 9.33
C CYS A 178 -6.61 12.84 9.17
N ASP A 179 -7.24 13.13 8.02
CA ASP A 179 -7.88 14.42 7.79
C ASP A 179 -9.11 14.59 8.71
N GLY A 180 -9.48 15.85 8.95
CA GLY A 180 -10.68 16.21 9.70
C GLY A 180 -11.95 16.25 8.86
N ILE A 181 -11.83 16.07 7.54
CA ILE A 181 -12.91 16.07 6.57
C ILE A 181 -12.86 14.73 5.85
N ASP A 182 -14.03 14.09 5.68
CA ASP A 182 -14.18 12.93 4.80
C ASP A 182 -14.46 13.42 3.37
N ASP A 183 -13.44 13.43 2.52
CA ASP A 183 -13.57 13.86 1.12
C ASP A 183 -14.33 12.85 0.25
N CYS A 184 -14.61 11.66 0.78
CA CYS A 184 -15.48 10.68 0.14
C CYS A 184 -16.97 10.93 0.43
N THR A 185 -17.33 11.98 1.18
CA THR A 185 -18.72 12.32 1.47
C THR A 185 -19.10 13.72 0.94
N PRO A 186 -20.05 13.83 -0.02
CA PRO A 186 -20.77 12.73 -0.68
C PRO A 186 -19.90 11.96 -1.68
N GLU A 187 -20.23 10.68 -1.93
CA GLU A 187 -19.45 9.76 -2.79
C GLU A 187 -19.09 10.41 -4.14
N PRO A 188 -17.81 10.80 -4.35
CA PRO A 188 -17.40 11.50 -5.55
C PRO A 188 -17.12 10.54 -6.72
N CYS A 189 -16.84 9.27 -6.41
CA CYS A 189 -16.44 8.26 -7.38
C CYS A 189 -17.66 7.62 -8.05
N ALA A 190 -17.65 7.57 -9.39
CA ALA A 190 -18.74 7.02 -10.18
C ALA A 190 -18.55 5.53 -10.52
N ASN A 191 -19.61 4.91 -11.04
CA ASN A 191 -19.57 3.57 -11.67
C ASN A 191 -19.07 2.43 -10.76
N GLY A 192 -19.37 2.50 -9.46
CA GLY A 192 -18.96 1.48 -8.50
C GLY A 192 -17.46 1.47 -8.20
N ALA A 193 -16.78 2.59 -8.46
CA ALA A 193 -15.42 2.82 -7.99
C ALA A 193 -15.37 2.95 -6.46
N THR A 194 -14.19 2.72 -5.88
CA THR A 194 -13.95 2.87 -4.45
C THR A 194 -13.27 4.21 -4.19
N CYS A 195 -13.88 5.06 -3.35
CA CYS A 195 -13.24 6.27 -2.87
C CYS A 195 -12.26 5.97 -1.73
N LEU A 196 -11.06 6.55 -1.81
CA LEU A 196 -10.06 6.56 -0.74
C LEU A 196 -9.91 7.99 -0.24
N ASP A 197 -10.21 8.18 1.05
CA ASP A 197 -10.01 9.44 1.76
C ASP A 197 -8.51 9.65 2.03
N GLU A 198 -8.00 10.82 1.64
CA GLU A 198 -6.60 11.19 1.74
C GLU A 198 -6.46 12.54 2.48
N LEU A 199 -5.27 13.11 2.53
CA LEU A 199 -5.05 14.36 3.26
C LEU A 199 -5.43 15.56 2.40
N ASP A 200 -6.51 16.25 2.78
CA ASP A 200 -7.09 17.36 2.03
C ASP A 200 -7.54 17.00 0.59
N THR A 201 -7.73 15.72 0.30
CA THR A 201 -8.11 15.21 -1.03
C THR A 201 -8.69 13.80 -0.98
N TYR A 202 -9.11 13.29 -2.14
CA TYR A 202 -9.55 11.91 -2.31
C TYR A 202 -8.97 11.31 -3.59
N THR A 203 -8.85 9.98 -3.61
CA THR A 203 -8.48 9.21 -4.80
C THR A 203 -9.54 8.14 -5.12
N CYS A 204 -10.03 8.11 -6.36
CA CYS A 204 -10.94 7.06 -6.82
C CYS A 204 -10.19 5.87 -7.44
N VAL A 205 -10.37 4.68 -6.88
CA VAL A 205 -9.93 3.43 -7.49
C VAL A 205 -11.02 2.95 -8.45
N CYS A 206 -10.78 3.15 -9.75
CA CYS A 206 -11.77 2.83 -10.78
C CYS A 206 -11.97 1.33 -10.98
N ALA A 207 -13.24 0.94 -11.16
CA ALA A 207 -13.59 -0.39 -11.63
C ALA A 207 -13.04 -0.62 -13.07
N PRO A 208 -12.76 -1.87 -13.47
CA PRO A 208 -12.24 -2.18 -14.79
C PRO A 208 -13.11 -1.59 -15.92
N GLY A 209 -12.47 -0.87 -16.85
CA GLY A 209 -13.17 -0.23 -17.98
C GLY A 209 -13.60 1.23 -17.72
N TYR A 210 -13.40 1.74 -16.50
CA TYR A 210 -13.65 3.13 -16.15
C TYR A 210 -12.34 3.89 -15.89
N THR A 211 -12.33 5.17 -16.23
CA THR A 211 -11.16 6.06 -16.10
C THR A 211 -11.60 7.49 -15.74
N GLY A 212 -10.61 8.34 -15.45
CA GLY A 212 -10.80 9.72 -15.01
C GLY A 212 -10.75 9.85 -13.49
N ASN A 213 -10.57 11.07 -12.98
CA ASN A 213 -10.38 11.34 -11.55
C ASN A 213 -11.53 10.82 -10.68
N ASN A 214 -12.75 10.85 -11.21
CA ASN A 214 -13.95 10.34 -10.57
C ASN A 214 -14.50 9.06 -11.23
N CYS A 215 -13.71 8.39 -12.07
CA CYS A 215 -14.11 7.17 -12.78
C CYS A 215 -15.40 7.30 -13.61
N SER A 216 -15.75 8.51 -14.04
CA SER A 216 -16.98 8.78 -14.81
C SER A 216 -16.86 8.41 -16.29
N ILE A 217 -15.65 8.26 -16.81
CA ILE A 217 -15.39 8.00 -18.24
C ILE A 217 -15.35 6.50 -18.46
N GLY A 218 -16.41 5.94 -19.05
CA GLY A 218 -16.44 4.56 -19.52
C GLY A 218 -15.69 4.43 -20.84
N GLY A 219 -14.54 3.74 -20.82
CA GLY A 219 -13.79 3.39 -22.02
C GLY A 219 -14.10 1.96 -22.42
N GLY A 220 -14.79 1.79 -23.55
CA GLY A 220 -15.09 0.46 -24.11
C GLY A 220 -13.83 -0.43 -24.20
N LEU A 221 -14.02 -1.73 -23.94
CA LEU A 221 -13.04 -2.83 -24.03
C LEU A 221 -11.58 -2.35 -23.99
N GLY A 222 -11.05 -2.13 -22.77
CA GLY A 222 -9.67 -1.72 -22.57
C GLY A 222 -8.68 -2.56 -23.38
N ALA A 223 -7.54 -1.98 -23.77
CA ALA A 223 -6.54 -2.62 -24.63
C ALA A 223 -6.15 -4.04 -24.17
N SER A 224 -6.17 -4.30 -22.86
CA SER A 224 -5.95 -5.61 -22.26
C SER A 224 -7.03 -6.66 -22.63
N ALA A 225 -8.29 -6.26 -22.78
CA ALA A 225 -9.35 -7.13 -23.28
C ALA A 225 -9.16 -7.48 -24.77
N VAL A 226 -8.73 -6.51 -25.59
CA VAL A 226 -8.45 -6.73 -27.03
C VAL A 226 -7.27 -7.68 -27.23
N VAL A 227 -6.21 -7.52 -26.44
CA VAL A 227 -5.05 -8.45 -26.43
C VAL A 227 -5.47 -9.86 -26.01
N GLY A 228 -6.33 -9.97 -24.99
CA GLY A 228 -6.88 -11.26 -24.56
C GLY A 228 -7.71 -11.95 -25.64
N ILE A 229 -8.57 -11.21 -26.35
CA ILE A 229 -9.37 -11.72 -27.46
C ILE A 229 -8.47 -12.17 -28.62
N LEU A 230 -7.46 -11.37 -28.99
CA LEU A 230 -6.52 -11.70 -30.07
C LEU A 230 -5.68 -12.95 -29.76
N LEU A 231 -5.17 -13.07 -28.53
CA LEU A 231 -4.44 -14.26 -28.09
C LEU A 231 -5.35 -15.50 -28.06
N GLY A 232 -6.60 -15.35 -27.63
CA GLY A 232 -7.61 -16.40 -27.68
C GLY A 232 -7.89 -16.88 -29.11
N ILE A 233 -8.04 -15.94 -30.06
CA ILE A 233 -8.23 -16.24 -31.48
C ILE A 233 -6.99 -16.97 -32.06
N LEU A 234 -5.78 -16.49 -31.78
CA LEU A 234 -4.54 -17.14 -32.25
C LEU A 234 -4.39 -18.56 -31.70
N CYS A 235 -4.74 -18.78 -30.43
CA CYS A 235 -4.76 -20.11 -29.81
C CYS A 235 -5.79 -21.04 -30.47
N PHE A 236 -7.00 -20.53 -30.73
CA PHE A 236 -8.04 -21.31 -31.41
C PHE A 236 -7.62 -21.69 -32.85
N LEU A 237 -7.07 -20.75 -33.62
CA LEU A 237 -6.60 -20.99 -34.98
C LEU A 237 -5.46 -22.02 -35.04
N SER A 238 -4.53 -21.97 -34.09
CA SER A 238 -3.44 -22.96 -34.00
C SER A 238 -3.95 -24.35 -33.65
N LEU A 239 -4.92 -24.49 -32.74
CA LEU A 239 -5.57 -25.77 -32.44
C LEU A 239 -6.31 -26.35 -33.66
N VAL A 240 -7.04 -25.52 -34.41
CA VAL A 240 -7.72 -25.93 -35.64
C VAL A 240 -6.70 -26.40 -36.69
N ALA A 241 -5.58 -25.70 -36.85
CA ALA A 241 -4.52 -26.10 -37.78
C ALA A 241 -3.90 -27.47 -37.42
N ILE A 242 -3.64 -27.71 -36.13
CA ILE A 242 -3.16 -29.01 -35.64
C ILE A 242 -4.18 -30.12 -35.93
N LEU A 243 -5.46 -29.86 -35.65
CA LEU A 243 -6.54 -30.82 -35.92
C LEU A 243 -6.61 -31.19 -37.41
N VAL A 244 -6.60 -30.18 -38.30
CA VAL A 244 -6.61 -30.38 -39.75
C VAL A 244 -5.37 -31.15 -40.21
N TYR A 245 -4.19 -30.83 -39.68
CA TYR A 245 -2.96 -31.55 -39.96
C TYR A 245 -3.05 -33.03 -39.55
N CYS A 246 -3.55 -33.31 -38.34
CA CYS A 246 -3.75 -34.67 -37.84
C CYS A 246 -4.75 -35.47 -38.70
N LEU A 247 -5.87 -34.85 -39.11
CA LEU A 247 -6.87 -35.48 -39.98
C LEU A 247 -6.29 -35.78 -41.36
N LYS A 248 -5.55 -34.84 -41.96
CA LYS A 248 -4.87 -35.03 -43.25
C LYS A 248 -3.86 -36.17 -43.18
N ARG A 249 -3.09 -36.27 -42.10
CA ARG A 249 -2.11 -37.35 -41.89
C ARG A 249 -2.78 -38.72 -41.74
N ARG A 250 -3.90 -38.80 -41.00
CA ARG A 250 -4.69 -40.04 -40.88
C ARG A 250 -5.28 -40.49 -42.22
N PHE A 251 -5.71 -39.55 -43.06
CA PHE A 251 -6.23 -39.87 -44.39
C PHE A 251 -5.14 -40.42 -45.30
N LEU A 252 -3.95 -39.78 -45.31
CA LEU A 252 -2.80 -40.23 -46.10
C LEU A 252 -2.21 -41.57 -45.63
N SER A 253 -2.31 -41.91 -44.33
CA SER A 253 -1.89 -43.24 -43.86
C SER A 253 -2.87 -44.34 -44.29
N ARG A 254 -4.17 -44.03 -44.42
CA ARG A 254 -5.19 -45.00 -44.90
C ARG A 254 -5.04 -45.30 -46.39
N THR A 255 -4.59 -44.35 -47.20
CA THR A 255 -4.34 -44.58 -48.63
C THR A 255 -3.07 -45.39 -48.89
N GLN A 256 -2.08 -45.35 -47.99
CA GLN A 256 -0.87 -46.20 -48.07
C GLN A 256 -1.15 -47.68 -47.72
N ILE A 257 -2.08 -47.97 -46.79
CA ILE A 257 -2.40 -49.35 -46.37
C ILE A 257 -3.16 -50.14 -47.47
N HIS A 258 -3.80 -49.47 -48.44
CA HIS A 258 -4.47 -50.15 -49.57
C HIS A 258 -3.54 -50.45 -50.76
N ALA A 259 -2.28 -49.99 -50.75
CA ALA A 259 -1.34 -50.23 -51.84
C ALA A 259 -0.58 -51.57 -51.72
N GLU A 260 -0.72 -52.30 -50.59
CA GLU A 260 0.08 -53.49 -50.27
C GLU A 260 -0.74 -54.80 -50.27
N ILE A 261 -1.85 -54.85 -51.00
CA ILE A 261 -2.59 -56.09 -51.28
C ILE A 261 -2.93 -56.17 -52.78
N ALA A 262 -1.93 -56.47 -53.59
CA ALA A 262 -2.12 -57.03 -54.93
C ALA A 262 -1.39 -58.38 -54.98
N PRO A 263 -2.09 -59.51 -55.23
CA PRO A 263 -1.45 -60.82 -55.28
C PRO A 263 -0.73 -61.02 -56.63
N GLU A 264 0.56 -61.36 -56.60
CA GLU A 264 1.26 -61.94 -57.75
C GLU A 264 0.70 -63.33 -58.04
N ALA A 265 -0.06 -63.46 -59.13
CA ALA A 265 -0.51 -64.73 -59.67
C ALA A 265 0.11 -64.96 -61.06
N ALA A 266 0.94 -66.02 -61.11
CA ALA A 266 1.13 -67.00 -62.18
C ALA A 266 1.63 -66.56 -63.56
N GLY A 267 2.66 -67.26 -64.04
CA GLY A 267 3.00 -67.35 -65.46
C GLY A 267 4.37 -67.97 -65.73
N ASN A 268 4.54 -69.27 -65.43
CA ASN A 268 5.67 -70.06 -65.92
C ASN A 268 5.16 -71.00 -67.02
N GLU A 269 5.62 -70.81 -68.25
CA GLU A 269 5.52 -71.81 -69.31
C GLU A 269 6.80 -71.72 -70.18
N GLN A 270 7.68 -72.70 -70.00
CA GLN A 270 8.80 -73.01 -70.88
C GLN A 270 8.33 -74.04 -71.92
N THR A 271 8.76 -73.84 -73.16
CA THR A 271 8.99 -74.89 -74.17
C THR A 271 9.97 -75.95 -73.68
#